data_AF-A0A3L7XKC0-F1
#
_entry.id   AF-A0A3L7XKC0-F1
#
_cell.length_a   1.000
_cell.length_b   1.000
_cell.length_c   1.000
_cell.angle_alpha   90.00
_cell.angle_beta   90.00
_cell.angle_gamma   90.00
#
_symmetry.space_group_name_H-M   'P 1'
#
loop_
_entity.id
_entity.type
_entity.pdbx_description
1 polymer ?
#
loop_
_entity_poly.entity_id
_entity_poly.type
_entity_poly.pdbx_seq_one_letter_code
_entity_poly.pdbx_strand_id
1 'polypeptide(L)'
;ERHALGVCHAGWRGTVNGAGAATLWAMQAAYDTDPADVWVGIGPSIGPTSYEVGDEVFQMVQAKLPGPDRFFTFPNGPDANPYFDLWQANAAQLIEAGVPVEQIEIAAIDTAQNTGDFFSHRAERGACGLFGMLAWLRPIVSS
;
A
#
# COMPACT_ATOMS: atom_id res chain seq x y z
N GLU A 1 -23.01 12.05 6.94
CA GLU A 1 -22.29 10.80 6.61
C GLU A 1 -21.94 10.82 5.13
N ARG A 2 -20.66 10.65 4.80
CA ARG A 2 -20.21 10.56 3.40
C ARG A 2 -20.16 9.07 3.03
N HIS A 3 -20.86 8.71 1.96
CA HIS A 3 -21.00 7.31 1.53
C HIS A 3 -20.11 7.08 0.30
N ALA A 4 -18.80 7.10 0.53
CA ALA A 4 -17.78 6.94 -0.50
C ALA A 4 -16.86 5.76 -0.14
N LEU A 5 -16.39 5.07 -1.16
CA LEU A 5 -15.47 3.94 -1.04
C LEU A 5 -14.48 4.00 -2.20
N GLY A 6 -13.20 3.89 -1.86
CA GLY A 6 -12.11 3.79 -2.84
C GLY A 6 -11.36 2.47 -2.69
N VAL A 7 -10.94 1.90 -3.82
CA VAL A 7 -9.99 0.78 -3.85
C VAL A 7 -8.92 1.13 -4.88
N CYS A 8 -7.65 0.96 -4.50
CA CYS A 8 -6.53 1.18 -5.39
C CYS A 8 -5.53 0.03 -5.30
N HIS A 9 -4.79 -0.19 -6.39
CA HIS A 9 -3.69 -1.13 -6.42
C HIS A 9 -2.37 -0.36 -6.39
N ALA A 10 -1.59 -0.57 -5.33
CA ALA A 10 -0.35 0.14 -5.07
C ALA A 10 0.86 -0.81 -4.97
N GLY A 11 1.24 -1.43 -6.10
CA GLY A 11 2.61 -1.97 -6.23
C GLY A 11 3.66 -0.86 -6.16
N TRP A 12 4.95 -1.18 -6.27
CA TRP A 12 6.02 -0.17 -6.12
C TRP A 12 5.86 1.04 -7.07
N ARG A 13 5.47 0.81 -8.34
CA ARG A 13 5.21 1.89 -9.31
C ARG A 13 4.03 2.77 -8.90
N GLY A 14 2.97 2.19 -8.34
CA GLY A 14 1.83 2.94 -7.84
C GLY A 14 2.21 3.74 -6.59
N THR A 15 3.00 3.14 -5.71
CA THR A 15 3.47 3.74 -4.46
C THR A 15 4.33 4.97 -4.73
N VAL A 16 5.33 4.89 -5.62
CA VAL A 16 6.19 6.06 -5.95
C VAL A 16 5.48 7.15 -6.75
N ASN A 17 4.31 6.85 -7.31
CA ASN A 17 3.48 7.81 -8.04
C ASN A 17 2.25 8.27 -7.22
N GLY A 18 2.18 7.94 -5.93
CA GLY A 18 1.13 8.43 -5.03
C GLY A 18 -0.26 7.86 -5.30
N ALA A 19 -0.39 6.59 -5.72
CA ALA A 19 -1.70 5.99 -6.03
C ALA A 19 -2.72 6.09 -4.87
N GLY A 20 -2.28 5.92 -3.62
CA GLY A 20 -3.13 6.09 -2.44
C GLY A 20 -3.66 7.52 -2.29
N ALA A 21 -2.76 8.50 -2.33
CA ALA A 21 -3.12 9.92 -2.26
C ALA A 21 -4.00 10.36 -3.44
N ALA A 22 -3.68 9.90 -4.66
CA ALA A 22 -4.50 10.15 -5.84
C ALA A 22 -5.93 9.60 -5.70
N THR A 23 -6.08 8.46 -5.02
CA THR A 23 -7.41 7.89 -4.71
C THR A 23 -8.17 8.78 -3.72
N LEU A 24 -7.52 9.26 -2.66
CA LEU A 24 -8.13 10.21 -1.72
C LEU A 24 -8.57 11.49 -2.42
N TRP A 25 -7.73 12.09 -3.26
CA TRP A 25 -8.08 13.31 -3.99
C TRP A 25 -9.22 13.09 -4.99
N ALA A 26 -9.27 11.92 -5.64
CA ALA A 26 -10.40 11.57 -6.49
C ALA A 26 -11.71 11.43 -5.68
N MET A 27 -11.65 10.82 -4.49
CA MET A 27 -12.80 10.73 -3.57
C MET A 27 -13.23 12.10 -3.05
N GLN A 28 -12.28 12.98 -2.74
CA GLN A 28 -12.54 14.36 -2.36
C GLN A 28 -13.22 15.14 -3.49
N ALA A 29 -12.68 15.07 -4.70
CA ALA A 29 -13.24 15.79 -5.84
C ALA A 29 -14.64 15.30 -6.24
N ALA A 30 -14.90 13.99 -6.16
CA ALA A 30 -16.16 13.39 -6.61
C ALA A 30 -17.26 13.37 -5.54
N TYR A 31 -16.89 13.24 -4.25
CA TYR A 31 -17.83 13.00 -3.16
C TYR A 31 -17.61 13.93 -1.97
N ASP A 32 -16.80 14.97 -2.14
CA ASP A 32 -16.43 15.93 -1.10
C ASP A 32 -15.77 15.25 0.13
N THR A 33 -15.15 14.07 -0.03
CA THR A 33 -14.51 13.36 1.10
C THR A 33 -13.38 14.16 1.73
N ASP A 34 -13.40 14.34 3.05
CA ASP A 34 -12.29 14.88 3.83
C ASP A 34 -11.38 13.73 4.28
N PRO A 35 -10.07 13.75 3.94
CA PRO A 35 -9.11 12.75 4.42
C PRO A 35 -9.14 12.51 5.94
N ALA A 36 -9.49 13.54 6.74
CA ALA A 36 -9.64 13.42 8.19
C ALA A 36 -10.75 12.43 8.61
N ASP A 37 -11.76 12.23 7.76
CA ASP A 37 -12.88 11.30 8.00
C ASP A 37 -12.64 9.90 7.40
N VAL A 38 -11.53 9.68 6.70
CA VAL A 38 -11.28 8.44 5.93
C VAL A 38 -10.62 7.37 6.78
N TRP A 39 -11.20 6.18 6.76
CA TRP A 39 -10.59 4.95 7.24
C TRP A 39 -9.92 4.20 6.08
N VAL A 40 -8.68 3.74 6.32
CA VAL A 40 -7.86 3.03 5.33
C VAL A 40 -7.51 1.65 5.86
N GLY A 41 -7.70 0.64 5.01
CA GLY A 41 -7.08 -0.68 5.19
C GLY A 41 -5.99 -0.92 4.15
N ILE A 42 -4.77 -1.25 4.59
CA ILE A 42 -3.70 -1.79 3.75
C ILE A 42 -3.75 -3.31 3.86
N GLY A 43 -4.22 -3.97 2.80
CA GLY A 43 -4.44 -5.41 2.77
C GLY A 43 -3.16 -6.26 2.62
N PRO A 44 -3.31 -7.60 2.64
CA PRO A 44 -2.22 -8.54 2.42
C PRO A 44 -1.44 -8.23 1.14
N SER A 45 -0.13 -8.13 1.25
CA SER A 45 0.79 -7.89 0.14
C SER A 45 2.19 -8.38 0.52
N ILE A 46 3.20 -8.16 -0.32
CA ILE A 46 4.56 -8.60 0.04
C ILE A 46 5.11 -7.77 1.19
N GLY A 47 5.61 -8.45 2.23
CA GLY A 47 6.07 -7.80 3.46
C GLY A 47 7.52 -7.30 3.39
N PRO A 48 7.91 -6.43 4.35
CA PRO A 48 9.24 -5.82 4.40
C PRO A 48 10.36 -6.84 4.64
N THR A 49 10.06 -8.04 5.12
CA THR A 49 11.04 -9.13 5.31
C THR A 49 11.21 -10.00 4.08
N SER A 50 10.41 -9.81 3.02
CA SER A 50 10.45 -10.64 1.80
C SER A 50 10.65 -9.83 0.52
N TYR A 51 10.47 -8.51 0.56
CA TYR A 51 10.51 -7.68 -0.64
C TYR A 51 11.88 -7.08 -0.95
N GLU A 52 12.84 -7.92 -1.34
CA GLU A 52 14.11 -7.47 -1.89
C GLU A 52 13.90 -6.75 -3.23
N VAL A 53 14.42 -5.53 -3.39
CA VAL A 53 14.27 -4.73 -4.61
C VAL A 53 15.62 -4.35 -5.20
N GLY A 54 15.69 -4.26 -6.52
CA GLY A 54 16.89 -3.79 -7.22
C GLY A 54 16.96 -2.26 -7.35
N ASP A 55 18.04 -1.80 -8.00
CA ASP A 55 18.40 -0.38 -8.13
C ASP A 55 17.30 0.52 -8.69
N GLU A 56 16.52 0.06 -9.67
CA GLU A 56 15.42 0.85 -10.26
C GLU A 56 14.43 1.30 -9.19
N VAL A 57 13.97 0.37 -8.36
CA VAL A 57 12.97 0.66 -7.33
C VAL A 57 13.61 1.51 -6.24
N PHE A 58 14.83 1.18 -5.82
CA PHE A 58 15.55 1.94 -4.81
C PHE A 58 15.72 3.41 -5.22
N GLN A 59 16.23 3.67 -6.41
CA GLN A 59 16.42 5.03 -6.94
C GLN A 59 15.10 5.78 -7.08
N MET A 60 14.04 5.11 -7.55
CA MET A 60 12.72 5.74 -7.70
C MET A 60 12.10 6.12 -6.36
N VAL A 61 12.24 5.29 -5.33
CA VAL A 61 11.78 5.63 -3.97
C VAL A 61 12.61 6.78 -3.40
N GLN A 62 13.93 6.72 -3.52
CA GLN A 62 14.85 7.78 -3.08
C GLN A 62 14.53 9.13 -3.72
N ALA A 63 14.19 9.13 -5.01
CA ALA A 63 13.89 10.35 -5.75
C ALA A 63 12.51 10.93 -5.47
N LYS A 64 11.51 10.11 -5.09
CA LYS A 64 10.11 10.52 -5.08
C LYS A 64 9.44 10.53 -3.71
N LEU A 65 9.91 9.74 -2.75
CA LEU A 65 9.27 9.66 -1.44
C LEU A 65 10.02 10.49 -0.39
N PRO A 66 9.33 11.21 0.50
CA PRO A 66 9.97 11.95 1.57
C PRO A 66 10.45 11.03 2.69
N GLY A 67 11.69 11.26 3.13
CA GLY A 67 12.38 10.42 4.13
C GLY A 67 12.50 8.96 3.70
N PRO A 68 13.05 8.67 2.50
CA PRO A 68 12.98 7.35 1.86
C PRO A 68 13.74 6.26 2.64
N ASP A 69 14.80 6.62 3.36
CA ASP A 69 15.64 5.66 4.10
C ASP A 69 14.85 4.85 5.14
N ARG A 70 13.77 5.41 5.70
CA ARG A 70 12.92 4.71 6.69
C ARG A 70 12.13 3.55 6.09
N PHE A 71 12.04 3.46 4.76
CA PHE A 71 11.31 2.39 4.07
C PHE A 71 12.22 1.26 3.61
N PHE A 72 13.53 1.35 3.87
CA PHE A 72 14.48 0.34 3.46
C PHE A 72 15.16 -0.31 4.66
N THR A 73 15.37 -1.63 4.53
CA THR A 73 16.26 -2.38 5.42
C THR A 73 17.30 -3.13 4.60
N PHE A 74 18.45 -3.41 5.21
CA PHE A 74 19.58 -4.08 4.57
C PHE A 74 19.95 -5.36 5.33
N PRO A 75 19.05 -6.37 5.39
CA PRO A 75 19.26 -7.55 6.22
C PRO A 75 20.48 -8.38 5.78
N ASN A 76 20.87 -8.26 4.52
CA ASN A 76 22.00 -8.99 3.93
C ASN A 76 23.28 -8.14 3.84
N GLY A 77 23.32 -7.00 4.52
CA GLY A 77 24.45 -6.06 4.52
C GLY A 77 24.25 -4.85 3.60
N PRO A 78 25.05 -3.79 3.78
CA PRO A 78 24.86 -2.49 3.12
C PRO A 78 25.12 -2.52 1.60
N ASP A 79 25.90 -3.48 1.12
CA ASP A 79 26.22 -3.64 -0.31
C ASP A 79 25.22 -4.56 -1.04
N ALA A 80 24.26 -5.16 -0.31
CA ALA A 80 23.22 -6.00 -0.90
C ALA A 80 21.98 -5.17 -1.26
N ASN A 81 21.14 -5.74 -2.13
CA ASN A 81 19.84 -5.15 -2.44
C ASN A 81 19.03 -4.93 -1.16
N PRO A 82 18.41 -3.74 -1.01
CA PRO A 82 17.57 -3.46 0.13
C PRO A 82 16.23 -4.17 0.05
N TYR A 83 15.60 -4.29 1.20
CA TYR A 83 14.23 -4.76 1.34
C TYR A 83 13.32 -3.54 1.53
N PHE A 84 12.29 -3.44 0.71
CA PHE A 84 11.40 -2.28 0.67
C PHE A 84 10.10 -2.53 1.44
N ASP A 85 9.81 -1.67 2.41
CA ASP A 85 8.55 -1.66 3.15
C ASP A 85 7.48 -0.89 2.37
N LEU A 86 6.76 -1.61 1.50
CA LEU A 86 5.62 -1.08 0.76
C LEU A 86 4.49 -0.59 1.67
N TRP A 87 4.29 -1.24 2.83
CA TRP A 87 3.20 -0.93 3.74
C TRP A 87 3.41 0.44 4.37
N GLN A 88 4.60 0.65 4.94
CA GLN A 88 4.98 1.93 5.55
C GLN A 88 5.07 3.05 4.51
N ALA A 89 5.58 2.77 3.30
CA ALA A 89 5.64 3.77 2.23
C ALA A 89 4.25 4.27 1.80
N ASN A 90 3.24 3.39 1.75
CA ASN A 90 1.86 3.81 1.45
C ASN A 90 1.19 4.49 2.65
N ALA A 91 1.35 3.94 3.86
CA ALA A 91 0.79 4.54 5.07
C ALA A 91 1.31 5.98 5.28
N ALA A 92 2.61 6.20 5.14
CA ALA A 92 3.23 7.51 5.27
C ALA A 92 2.65 8.55 4.30
N GLN A 93 2.42 8.16 3.04
CA GLN A 93 1.82 9.05 2.04
C GLN A 93 0.36 9.37 2.34
N LEU A 94 -0.40 8.43 2.89
CA LEU A 94 -1.78 8.66 3.29
C LEU A 94 -1.87 9.58 4.52
N ILE A 95 -0.94 9.43 5.47
CA ILE A 95 -0.80 10.34 6.62
C ILE A 95 -0.47 11.76 6.13
N GLU A 96 0.49 11.90 5.23
CA GLU A 96 0.85 13.18 4.63
C GLU A 96 -0.32 13.80 3.83
N ALA A 97 -1.16 12.97 3.22
CA ALA A 97 -2.38 13.39 2.54
C ALA A 97 -3.54 13.77 3.50
N GLY A 98 -3.34 13.66 4.82
CA GLY A 98 -4.28 14.12 5.84
C GLY A 98 -5.09 13.02 6.54
N VAL A 99 -4.81 11.74 6.29
CA VAL A 99 -5.47 10.64 7.02
C VAL A 99 -4.86 10.51 8.42
N PRO A 100 -5.66 10.48 9.50
CA PRO A 100 -5.15 10.27 10.85
C PRO A 100 -4.49 8.89 10.98
N VAL A 101 -3.41 8.81 11.75
CA VAL A 101 -2.62 7.57 11.91
C VAL A 101 -3.49 6.45 12.48
N GLU A 102 -4.36 6.79 13.43
CA GLU A 102 -5.30 5.88 14.09
C GLU A 102 -6.42 5.36 13.16
N GLN A 103 -6.57 5.92 11.96
CA GLN A 103 -7.53 5.47 10.95
C GLN A 103 -6.88 4.64 9.83
N ILE A 104 -5.60 4.28 9.98
CA ILE A 104 -4.87 3.43 9.03
C ILE A 104 -4.57 2.09 9.69
N GLU A 105 -5.21 1.05 9.18
CA GLU A 105 -4.98 -0.32 9.60
C GLU A 105 -4.14 -1.07 8.57
N ILE A 106 -3.03 -1.66 9.00
CA ILE A 106 -2.16 -2.48 8.15
C ILE A 106 -2.38 -3.93 8.54
N ALA A 107 -2.85 -4.76 7.60
CA ALA A 107 -3.10 -6.18 7.87
C ALA A 107 -1.85 -6.93 8.35
N ALA A 108 -0.67 -6.48 7.93
CA ALA A 108 0.63 -7.04 8.28
C ALA A 108 0.78 -8.54 7.93
N ILE A 109 0.10 -8.97 6.86
CA ILE A 109 0.17 -10.33 6.32
C ILE A 109 1.08 -10.33 5.10
N ASP A 110 2.26 -10.94 5.23
CA ASP A 110 3.21 -11.12 4.14
C ASP A 110 2.80 -12.27 3.22
N THR A 111 2.31 -11.94 2.02
CA THR A 111 1.89 -12.92 1.01
C THR A 111 3.01 -13.89 0.61
N ALA A 112 4.29 -13.49 0.67
CA ALA A 112 5.41 -14.38 0.35
C ALA A 112 5.69 -15.42 1.45
N GLN A 113 5.28 -15.16 2.68
CA GLN A 113 5.42 -16.08 3.81
C GLN A 113 4.16 -16.92 4.06
N ASN A 114 3.03 -16.55 3.44
CA ASN A 114 1.73 -17.16 3.68
C ASN A 114 1.13 -17.76 2.39
N THR A 115 1.94 -18.52 1.63
CA THR A 115 1.53 -19.09 0.33
C THR A 115 0.45 -20.18 0.41
N GLY A 116 0.09 -20.63 1.62
CA GLY A 116 -1.06 -21.50 1.84
C GLY A 116 -2.40 -20.80 1.63
N ASP A 117 -2.45 -19.48 1.90
CA ASP A 117 -3.67 -18.67 1.82
C ASP A 117 -3.62 -17.62 0.70
N PHE A 118 -2.42 -17.25 0.23
CA PHE A 118 -2.22 -16.20 -0.77
C PHE A 118 -1.32 -16.64 -1.91
N PHE A 119 -1.59 -16.15 -3.12
CA PHE A 119 -0.61 -16.20 -4.21
C PHE A 119 0.50 -15.17 -4.00
N SER A 120 1.74 -15.53 -4.32
CA SER A 120 2.88 -14.62 -4.24
C SER A 120 3.79 -14.75 -5.45
N HIS A 121 3.75 -13.71 -6.30
CA HIS A 121 4.62 -13.62 -7.47
C HIS A 121 6.11 -13.77 -7.12
N ARG A 122 6.53 -13.25 -5.96
CA ARG A 122 7.92 -13.35 -5.51
C ARG A 122 8.29 -14.76 -5.05
N ALA A 123 7.50 -15.34 -4.14
CA ALA A 123 7.81 -16.66 -3.57
C ALA A 123 7.68 -17.76 -4.63
N GLU A 124 6.68 -17.64 -5.51
CA GLU A 124 6.35 -18.63 -6.54
C GLU A 124 7.01 -18.31 -7.90
N ARG A 125 7.94 -17.35 -7.94
CA ARG A 125 8.77 -17.00 -9.12
C ARG A 125 7.94 -16.73 -10.38
N GLY A 126 6.81 -16.07 -10.20
CA GLY A 126 5.88 -15.69 -11.25
C GLY A 126 4.93 -16.78 -11.74
N ALA A 127 5.01 -18.00 -11.22
CA ALA A 127 4.12 -19.11 -11.57
C ALA A 127 2.95 -19.23 -10.59
N CYS A 128 2.19 -18.15 -10.39
CA CYS A 128 1.06 -18.11 -9.44
C CYS A 128 -0.18 -17.44 -10.03
N GLY A 129 -1.32 -17.60 -9.35
CA GLY A 129 -2.53 -16.84 -9.63
C GLY A 129 -2.47 -15.39 -9.14
N LEU A 130 -3.62 -14.72 -9.19
CA LEU A 130 -3.85 -13.42 -8.58
C LEU A 130 -5.02 -13.53 -7.62
N PHE A 131 -5.02 -12.76 -6.54
CA PHE A 131 -6.19 -12.54 -5.72
C PHE A 131 -6.69 -11.10 -5.89
N GLY A 132 -7.99 -10.89 -5.71
CA GLY A 132 -8.63 -9.58 -5.83
C GLY A 132 -9.10 -9.07 -4.48
N MET A 133 -9.00 -7.75 -4.28
CA MET A 133 -9.70 -7.06 -3.20
C MET A 133 -11.02 -6.51 -3.74
N LEU A 134 -12.12 -6.86 -3.10
CA LEU A 134 -13.45 -6.32 -3.40
C LEU A 134 -13.98 -5.59 -2.18
N ALA A 135 -14.53 -4.40 -2.42
CA ALA A 135 -15.25 -3.65 -1.41
C ALA A 135 -16.50 -3.06 -2.07
N TRP A 136 -17.58 -2.95 -1.31
CA TRP A 136 -18.84 -2.38 -1.78
C TRP A 136 -19.55 -1.66 -0.65
N LEU A 137 -20.32 -0.65 -1.04
CA LEU A 137 -21.26 0.03 -0.16
C LEU A 137 -22.61 -0.66 -0.25
N ARG A 138 -23.25 -0.92 0.89
CA ARG A 138 -24.63 -1.43 0.90
C ARG A 138 -25.59 -0.28 0.59
N PRO A 139 -26.67 -0.50 -0.17
CA PRO A 139 -27.69 0.53 -0.39
C PRO A 139 -28.21 1.06 0.96
N ILE A 140 -28.32 2.37 1.08
CA ILE A 140 -29.03 2.98 2.21
C ILE A 140 -30.52 2.69 1.97
N VAL A 141 -31.09 1.76 2.74
CA VAL A 141 -32.54 1.53 2.74
C VAL A 141 -33.12 2.49 3.76
N SER A 142 -33.77 3.56 3.30
CA SER A 142 -34.58 4.41 4.17
C SER A 142 -35.81 3.64 4.62
N SER A 143 -35.94 3.40 5.92
CA SER A 143 -37.20 2.99 6.57
C SER A 143 -38.17 4.15 6.67
#